data_AF-A0AAW0W648-F1
#
_entry.id   AF-A0AAW0W648-F1
#
_cell.length_a   1.000
_cell.length_b   1.000
_cell.length_c   1.000
_cell.angle_alpha   90.00
_cell.angle_beta   90.00
_cell.angle_gamma   90.00
#
_symmetry.space_group_name_H-M   'P 1'
#
loop_
_entity.id
_entity.type
_entity.pdbx_description
1 polymer ?
#
loop_
_entity_poly.entity_id
_entity_poly.type
_entity_poly.pdbx_seq_one_letter_code
_entity_poly.pdbx_strand_id
1 'polypeptide(L)'
;PITHNNNKVLCMLLLTIMNSATSFSDSSCQIGNLLSGSWELTQNIFENLSFREVSRFRSVCRTWADVGAKILEKRRKLHYLTIHPHSIPTTEGKVALGEASPSSLFEGFFNHIVSKPSYCIAFCSEDWLSKPDVFNIKEEKGNLTLLEYISGSLPPTCELGLVSATGVIGTVENNFQGHWLESASNMNQEILSYLCSKEKEKHKLNKWCKRSNNSEEIEGKEEEENLQNKISQNTLSQNASKSTSSQSTSSQSASSHNVSQNTISQSSSCSSSSGDAVTAMKNSDIVKRSSVGYSIEVEGNNTSHRQADAVSLLLIPHHPGVQLKFFKLCEETFFKDYRKDEDASCDNLTITGSEFNQMTSVSQDDRVKALLIFDVGLDEGFTEAFIHSALLRQNHKLALGGGVADSVHTGKNTSFSQSSFGIAICGPNVMAASVVIPKYINNPKGLDDFMKELKSCGLPEDQSVAFMFSCCGRGYSWYRRRGNPWFDYHSVETKAFRQFFPNTPIFGFFGGGEIGLNHFPKFCEREQEDERVLHKKRKKKMFHQFSTIIVFLSFL
;
A
#
# COMPACT_ATOMS: atom_id res chain seq x y z
N PRO A 1 3.57 -6.17 -25.54
CA PRO A 1 4.84 -6.22 -26.30
C PRO A 1 5.71 -4.95 -26.15
N ILE A 2 5.24 -3.78 -26.60
CA ILE A 2 5.98 -2.50 -26.58
C ILE A 2 6.39 -2.10 -25.15
N THR A 3 5.55 -2.42 -24.17
CA THR A 3 5.66 -2.02 -22.76
C THR A 3 6.95 -2.49 -22.07
N HIS A 4 7.38 -3.71 -22.35
CA HIS A 4 8.53 -4.35 -21.68
C HIS A 4 9.89 -3.78 -22.14
N ASN A 5 9.90 -2.90 -23.15
CA ASN A 5 11.13 -2.26 -23.62
C ASN A 5 11.53 -1.01 -22.81
N ASN A 6 10.62 -0.20 -22.26
CA ASN A 6 11.02 1.15 -21.80
C ASN A 6 11.86 1.15 -20.51
N ASN A 7 11.51 0.36 -19.49
CA ASN A 7 12.38 0.18 -18.32
C ASN A 7 13.67 -0.57 -18.69
N LYS A 8 13.61 -1.48 -19.68
CA LYS A 8 14.83 -2.05 -20.28
C LYS A 8 15.65 -1.01 -21.03
N VAL A 9 15.07 0.02 -21.64
CA VAL A 9 15.80 1.09 -22.33
C VAL A 9 16.52 1.99 -21.32
N LEU A 10 15.94 2.30 -20.15
CA LEU A 10 16.68 3.04 -19.12
C LEU A 10 17.75 2.15 -18.44
N CYS A 11 17.39 0.94 -18.02
CA CYS A 11 18.35 0.01 -17.41
C CYS A 11 19.45 -0.42 -18.40
N MET A 12 19.17 -0.54 -19.70
CA MET A 12 20.20 -0.73 -20.73
C MET A 12 20.88 0.56 -21.14
N LEU A 13 20.31 1.77 -21.01
CA LEU A 13 21.11 2.99 -21.14
C LEU A 13 22.18 2.99 -20.05
N LEU A 14 21.79 2.77 -18.79
CA LEU A 14 22.72 2.70 -17.67
C LEU A 14 23.73 1.55 -17.83
N LEU A 15 23.28 0.32 -18.14
CA LEU A 15 24.18 -0.83 -18.32
C LEU A 15 25.05 -0.72 -19.59
N THR A 16 24.57 -0.13 -20.69
CA THR A 16 25.38 0.10 -21.90
C THR A 16 26.38 1.22 -21.66
N ILE A 17 26.00 2.33 -21.01
CA ILE A 17 26.94 3.38 -20.59
C ILE A 17 28.03 2.77 -19.69
N MET A 18 27.66 1.95 -18.70
CA MET A 18 28.62 1.32 -17.80
C MET A 18 29.49 0.23 -18.46
N ASN A 19 28.94 -0.60 -19.34
CA ASN A 19 29.70 -1.65 -20.04
C ASN A 19 30.60 -1.07 -21.16
N SER A 20 30.15 -0.02 -21.85
CA SER A 20 30.93 0.66 -22.90
C SER A 20 32.13 1.45 -22.37
N ALA A 21 32.18 1.72 -21.06
CA ALA A 21 33.35 2.29 -20.38
C ALA A 21 34.62 1.40 -20.46
N THR A 22 34.51 0.18 -20.99
CA THR A 22 35.64 -0.72 -21.27
C THR A 22 36.28 -0.51 -22.66
N SER A 23 35.67 0.27 -23.57
CA SER A 23 36.14 0.36 -24.97
C SER A 23 36.00 1.72 -25.67
N PHE A 24 35.32 2.73 -25.10
CA PHE A 24 35.15 4.05 -25.74
C PHE A 24 35.38 5.25 -24.80
N SER A 25 36.49 5.97 -25.01
CA SER A 25 36.80 7.38 -24.66
C SER A 25 36.53 7.91 -23.22
N ASP A 26 37.31 8.89 -22.77
CA ASP A 26 37.20 9.53 -21.43
C ASP A 26 35.80 10.05 -21.04
N SER A 27 34.91 10.25 -22.01
CA SER A 27 33.53 10.72 -21.77
C SER A 27 32.64 9.70 -21.06
N SER A 28 32.80 8.39 -21.32
CA SER A 28 31.96 7.33 -20.73
C SER A 28 32.21 7.19 -19.22
N CYS A 29 33.49 7.24 -18.83
CA CYS A 29 33.95 7.20 -17.45
C CYS A 29 33.36 8.36 -16.60
N GLN A 30 33.20 9.56 -17.18
CA GLN A 30 32.64 10.71 -16.47
C GLN A 30 31.19 10.50 -16.00
N ILE A 31 30.36 9.80 -16.79
CA ILE A 31 28.96 9.52 -16.40
C ILE A 31 28.92 8.46 -15.28
N GLY A 32 29.75 7.42 -15.38
CA GLY A 32 29.90 6.42 -14.32
C GLY A 32 30.37 7.03 -12.99
N ASN A 33 31.35 7.93 -13.04
CA ASN A 33 31.85 8.65 -11.86
C ASN A 33 30.82 9.64 -11.29
N LEU A 34 30.05 10.34 -12.12
CA LEU A 34 28.96 11.22 -11.67
C LEU A 34 27.84 10.44 -10.97
N LEU A 35 27.42 9.31 -11.56
CA LEU A 35 26.36 8.46 -11.02
C LEU A 35 26.77 7.71 -9.75
N SER A 36 28.03 7.28 -9.63
CA SER A 36 28.53 6.64 -8.40
C SER A 36 28.93 7.64 -7.31
N GLY A 37 29.24 8.88 -7.66
CA GLY A 37 29.59 9.96 -6.73
C GLY A 37 28.41 10.77 -6.18
N SER A 38 27.31 10.96 -6.93
CA SER A 38 26.14 11.71 -6.44
C SER A 38 25.14 10.80 -5.72
N TRP A 39 24.95 11.10 -4.43
CA TRP A 39 23.92 10.48 -3.60
C TRP A 39 22.51 10.81 -4.14
N GLU A 40 22.29 12.07 -4.50
CA GLU A 40 20.99 12.65 -4.86
C GLU A 40 20.48 12.08 -6.18
N LEU A 41 21.35 12.01 -7.20
CA LEU A 41 21.00 11.45 -8.50
C LEU A 41 20.72 9.94 -8.39
N THR A 42 21.53 9.22 -7.59
CA THR A 42 21.26 7.81 -7.26
C THR A 42 19.91 7.65 -6.55
N GLN A 43 19.60 8.53 -5.60
CA GLN A 43 18.35 8.48 -4.84
C GLN A 43 17.13 8.70 -5.74
N ASN A 44 17.13 9.73 -6.60
CA ASN A 44 16.00 10.02 -7.48
C ASN A 44 15.73 8.88 -8.49
N ILE A 45 16.80 8.27 -9.05
CA ILE A 45 16.68 7.09 -9.91
C ILE A 45 16.07 5.93 -9.10
N PHE A 46 16.65 5.59 -7.95
CA PHE A 46 16.23 4.44 -7.15
C PHE A 46 14.83 4.61 -6.54
N GLU A 47 14.39 5.83 -6.19
CA GLU A 47 13.04 6.10 -5.68
C GLU A 47 11.94 5.77 -6.71
N ASN A 48 12.28 5.68 -8.01
CA ASN A 48 11.38 5.29 -9.10
C ASN A 48 11.53 3.81 -9.56
N LEU A 49 12.52 3.05 -9.08
CA LEU A 49 12.78 1.66 -9.48
C LEU A 49 12.09 0.61 -8.58
N SER A 50 11.83 -0.60 -9.09
CA SER A 50 11.30 -1.72 -8.30
C SER A 50 12.25 -2.19 -7.18
N PHE A 51 11.74 -2.94 -6.20
CA PHE A 51 12.59 -3.51 -5.14
C PHE A 51 13.64 -4.48 -5.73
N ARG A 52 13.29 -5.19 -6.82
CA ARG A 52 14.18 -6.12 -7.53
C ARG A 52 15.34 -5.39 -8.19
N GLU A 53 15.06 -4.27 -8.87
CA GLU A 53 16.07 -3.44 -9.53
C GLU A 53 16.99 -2.76 -8.52
N VAL A 54 16.43 -2.10 -7.50
CA VAL A 54 17.22 -1.49 -6.41
C VAL A 54 18.10 -2.55 -5.73
N SER A 55 17.56 -3.74 -5.43
CA SER A 55 18.35 -4.82 -4.79
C SER A 55 19.51 -5.31 -5.66
N ARG A 56 19.38 -5.28 -7.00
CA ARG A 56 20.48 -5.58 -7.93
C ARG A 56 21.50 -4.44 -7.97
N PHE A 57 21.05 -3.20 -8.14
CA PHE A 57 21.93 -2.04 -8.27
C PHE A 57 22.74 -1.75 -6.99
N ARG A 58 22.28 -2.20 -5.82
CA ARG A 58 23.07 -2.17 -4.58
C ARG A 58 24.40 -2.94 -4.64
N SER A 59 24.66 -3.80 -5.64
CA SER A 59 25.96 -4.45 -5.81
C SER A 59 26.97 -3.69 -6.69
N VAL A 60 26.62 -2.50 -7.20
CA VAL A 60 27.45 -1.75 -8.16
C VAL A 60 28.58 -0.98 -7.47
N CYS A 61 28.26 -0.20 -6.45
CA CYS A 61 29.24 0.55 -5.66
C CYS A 61 28.68 0.85 -4.26
N ARG A 62 29.54 1.33 -3.34
CA ARG A 62 29.14 1.64 -1.96
C ARG A 62 28.00 2.67 -1.88
N THR A 63 28.09 3.77 -2.61
CA THR A 63 27.04 4.81 -2.66
C THR A 63 25.69 4.21 -3.02
N TRP A 64 25.66 3.32 -4.02
CA TRP A 64 24.44 2.65 -4.47
C TRP A 64 23.96 1.61 -3.43
N ALA A 65 24.87 0.89 -2.77
CA ALA A 65 24.55 -0.02 -1.68
C ALA A 65 23.83 0.67 -0.51
N ASP A 66 24.33 1.87 -0.14
CA ASP A 66 23.87 2.68 0.99
C ASP A 66 22.56 3.44 0.64
N VAL A 67 22.48 4.09 -0.53
CA VAL A 67 21.24 4.73 -1.05
C VAL A 67 20.11 3.70 -1.17
N GLY A 68 20.40 2.55 -1.78
CA GLY A 68 19.41 1.49 -1.97
C GLY A 68 18.97 0.83 -0.66
N ALA A 69 19.82 0.80 0.37
CA ALA A 69 19.40 0.37 1.71
C ALA A 69 18.34 1.34 2.26
N LYS A 70 18.66 2.64 2.29
CA LYS A 70 17.78 3.70 2.82
C LYS A 70 16.43 3.78 2.11
N ILE A 71 16.39 3.55 0.80
CA ILE A 71 15.13 3.56 0.02
C ILE A 71 14.28 2.32 0.30
N LEU A 72 14.88 1.13 0.38
CA LEU A 72 14.17 -0.10 0.76
C LEU A 72 13.72 -0.08 2.24
N GLU A 73 14.37 0.73 3.08
CA GLU A 73 13.97 1.02 4.46
C GLU A 73 12.85 2.07 4.55
N LYS A 74 12.84 3.08 3.67
CA LYS A 74 11.76 4.10 3.58
C LYS A 74 10.45 3.52 3.01
N ARG A 75 10.52 2.51 2.14
CA ARG A 75 9.34 2.00 1.39
C ARG A 75 8.50 1.00 2.18
N ARG A 76 7.26 1.39 2.49
CA ARG A 76 6.30 0.59 3.27
C ARG A 76 4.94 0.36 2.60
N LYS A 77 4.68 0.91 1.40
CA LYS A 77 3.44 0.64 0.62
C LYS A 77 3.18 -0.87 0.53
N LEU A 78 1.95 -1.28 0.83
CA LEU A 78 1.40 -2.61 0.52
C LEU A 78 1.26 -2.79 -0.99
N HIS A 79 1.47 -4.00 -1.50
CA HIS A 79 1.26 -4.34 -2.92
C HIS A 79 0.25 -5.46 -3.02
N TYR A 80 -0.69 -5.39 -3.97
CA TYR A 80 -1.72 -6.38 -4.12
C TYR A 80 -2.16 -6.55 -5.57
N LEU A 81 -2.71 -7.73 -5.88
CA LEU A 81 -3.18 -8.12 -7.20
C LEU A 81 -4.43 -8.96 -7.03
N THR A 82 -5.50 -8.65 -7.76
CA THR A 82 -6.68 -9.52 -7.84
C THR A 82 -6.95 -9.79 -9.32
N ILE A 83 -6.91 -11.07 -9.71
CA ILE A 83 -7.27 -11.54 -11.05
C ILE A 83 -8.59 -12.31 -10.95
N HIS A 84 -9.53 -11.97 -11.83
CA HIS A 84 -10.74 -12.75 -12.10
C HIS A 84 -11.08 -12.57 -13.60
N PRO A 85 -11.22 -13.65 -14.40
CA PRO A 85 -11.39 -13.58 -15.85
C PRO A 85 -12.51 -12.65 -16.32
N HIS A 86 -13.61 -12.56 -15.56
CA HIS A 86 -14.79 -11.78 -15.95
C HIS A 86 -14.84 -10.36 -15.35
N SER A 87 -13.88 -9.96 -14.50
CA SER A 87 -13.94 -8.66 -13.80
C SER A 87 -13.07 -7.55 -14.41
N ILE A 88 -12.37 -7.76 -15.53
CA ILE A 88 -11.63 -6.68 -16.20
C ILE A 88 -12.64 -5.71 -16.83
N PRO A 89 -12.80 -4.46 -16.32
CA PRO A 89 -13.88 -3.59 -16.76
C PRO A 89 -13.50 -2.93 -18.08
N THR A 90 -14.20 -3.27 -19.15
CA THR A 90 -14.01 -2.66 -20.48
C THR A 90 -14.64 -1.28 -20.54
N THR A 91 -14.06 -0.31 -19.84
CA THR A 91 -14.60 1.06 -19.72
C THR A 91 -14.71 1.83 -21.04
N GLU A 92 -14.05 1.38 -22.12
CA GLU A 92 -14.31 1.80 -23.51
C GLU A 92 -14.57 0.61 -24.46
N GLY A 93 -15.19 -0.46 -23.96
CA GLY A 93 -15.82 -1.51 -24.78
C GLY A 93 -14.89 -2.39 -25.63
N LYS A 94 -13.55 -2.25 -25.52
CA LYS A 94 -12.57 -3.04 -26.29
C LYS A 94 -11.23 -3.28 -25.57
N VAL A 95 -11.28 -3.98 -24.44
CA VAL A 95 -10.18 -4.88 -24.05
C VAL A 95 -10.71 -6.29 -24.19
N ALA A 96 -10.21 -7.03 -25.17
CA ALA A 96 -10.61 -8.41 -25.34
C ALA A 96 -10.01 -9.28 -24.23
N LEU A 97 -10.78 -10.29 -23.79
CA LEU A 97 -10.23 -11.52 -23.24
C LEU A 97 -9.29 -12.13 -24.31
N GLY A 98 -7.99 -11.81 -24.27
CA GLY A 98 -7.07 -12.21 -25.33
C GLY A 98 -5.59 -11.78 -25.22
N GLU A 99 -5.26 -10.60 -24.68
CA GLU A 99 -3.86 -10.10 -24.78
C GLU A 99 -2.94 -10.36 -23.57
N ALA A 100 -3.49 -10.49 -22.36
CA ALA A 100 -2.72 -10.70 -21.13
C ALA A 100 -3.08 -12.03 -20.47
N SER A 101 -2.18 -13.02 -20.55
CA SER A 101 -2.29 -14.25 -19.76
C SER A 101 -2.09 -13.95 -18.27
N PRO A 102 -2.61 -14.78 -17.34
CA PRO A 102 -2.37 -14.55 -15.92
C PRO A 102 -0.88 -14.53 -15.56
N SER A 103 -0.07 -15.39 -16.18
CA SER A 103 1.40 -15.31 -16.12
C SER A 103 1.95 -13.91 -16.39
N SER A 104 1.45 -13.21 -17.41
CA SER A 104 1.90 -11.85 -17.75
C SER A 104 1.40 -10.79 -16.75
N LEU A 105 0.23 -10.99 -16.15
CA LEU A 105 -0.29 -10.13 -15.08
C LEU A 105 0.52 -10.29 -13.78
N PHE A 106 0.85 -11.54 -13.42
CA PHE A 106 1.72 -11.84 -12.28
C PHE A 106 3.17 -11.38 -12.51
N GLU A 107 3.76 -11.62 -13.70
CA GLU A 107 5.11 -11.11 -14.03
C GLU A 107 5.12 -9.57 -13.99
N GLY A 108 4.10 -8.94 -14.57
CA GLY A 108 3.89 -7.49 -14.50
C GLY A 108 3.84 -7.01 -13.05
N PHE A 109 3.01 -7.63 -12.20
CA PHE A 109 2.92 -7.32 -10.78
C PHE A 109 4.26 -7.45 -10.06
N PHE A 110 4.89 -8.64 -10.12
CA PHE A 110 6.14 -8.91 -9.40
C PHE A 110 7.33 -8.05 -9.84
N ASN A 111 7.30 -7.48 -11.04
CA ASN A 111 8.31 -6.54 -11.53
C ASN A 111 8.04 -5.07 -11.15
N HIS A 112 6.84 -4.70 -10.68
CA HIS A 112 6.51 -3.32 -10.28
C HIS A 112 6.41 -3.10 -8.76
N ILE A 113 6.52 -4.16 -7.94
CA ILE A 113 6.62 -4.06 -6.48
C ILE A 113 7.81 -3.15 -6.11
N VAL A 114 7.56 -2.04 -5.40
CA VAL A 114 8.63 -1.12 -4.94
C VAL A 114 9.14 -1.41 -3.53
N SER A 115 8.31 -1.97 -2.64
CA SER A 115 8.69 -2.34 -1.26
C SER A 115 9.16 -3.79 -1.22
N LYS A 116 10.27 -4.13 -0.54
CA LYS A 116 10.64 -5.55 -0.37
C LYS A 116 9.56 -6.26 0.49
N PRO A 117 8.86 -7.29 -0.03
CA PRO A 117 7.86 -8.00 0.77
C PRO A 117 8.52 -8.90 1.81
N SER A 118 7.85 -9.04 2.96
CA SER A 118 8.22 -9.92 4.07
C SER A 118 7.15 -10.98 4.34
N TYR A 119 5.89 -10.67 4.04
CA TYR A 119 4.77 -11.59 4.14
C TYR A 119 3.92 -11.55 2.88
N CYS A 120 3.41 -12.72 2.49
CA CYS A 120 2.50 -12.89 1.37
C CYS A 120 1.28 -13.67 1.86
N ILE A 121 0.09 -13.11 1.67
CA ILE A 121 -1.19 -13.75 1.94
C ILE A 121 -1.96 -13.82 0.63
N ALA A 122 -2.36 -15.02 0.24
CA ALA A 122 -3.06 -15.27 -1.01
C ALA A 122 -4.36 -16.04 -0.78
N PHE A 123 -5.39 -15.70 -1.55
CA PHE A 123 -6.70 -16.34 -1.58
C PHE A 123 -6.99 -16.78 -3.01
N CYS A 124 -7.37 -18.02 -3.25
CA CYS A 124 -7.72 -18.50 -4.58
C CYS A 124 -8.92 -19.45 -4.56
N SER A 125 -9.54 -19.63 -5.72
CA SER A 125 -10.42 -20.78 -5.98
C SER A 125 -9.59 -22.05 -6.16
N GLU A 126 -10.11 -23.22 -5.80
CA GLU A 126 -9.40 -24.51 -5.88
C GLU A 126 -8.79 -24.78 -7.26
N ASP A 127 -9.55 -24.46 -8.29
CA ASP A 127 -9.17 -24.41 -9.71
C ASP A 127 -7.78 -23.80 -10.00
N TRP A 128 -7.32 -22.79 -9.24
CA TRP A 128 -6.01 -22.17 -9.47
C TRP A 128 -4.83 -23.00 -8.95
N LEU A 129 -5.06 -23.91 -7.99
CA LEU A 129 -4.01 -24.81 -7.51
C LEU A 129 -3.71 -25.91 -8.52
N SER A 130 -4.74 -26.35 -9.25
CA SER A 130 -4.73 -27.51 -10.15
C SER A 130 -4.53 -27.17 -11.63
N LYS A 131 -4.27 -25.89 -11.97
CA LYS A 131 -4.01 -25.38 -13.34
C LYS A 131 -2.51 -25.25 -13.66
N PRO A 132 -1.85 -26.30 -14.19
CA PRO A 132 -0.43 -26.28 -14.56
C PRO A 132 -0.12 -25.39 -15.79
N ASP A 133 -1.10 -25.17 -16.65
CA ASP A 133 -0.99 -24.46 -17.93
C ASP A 133 -0.87 -22.93 -17.76
N VAL A 134 -1.48 -22.37 -16.71
CA VAL A 134 -1.53 -20.93 -16.43
C VAL A 134 -0.13 -20.32 -16.23
N PHE A 135 0.85 -21.11 -15.80
CA PHE A 135 2.22 -20.69 -15.46
C PHE A 135 3.32 -21.35 -16.31
N ASN A 136 3.02 -21.70 -17.57
CA ASN A 136 4.01 -22.22 -18.51
C ASN A 136 5.04 -21.13 -18.92
N ILE A 137 6.18 -21.10 -18.23
CA ILE A 137 7.31 -20.22 -18.54
C ILE A 137 8.19 -20.87 -19.62
N LYS A 138 7.80 -20.67 -20.89
CA LYS A 138 8.61 -20.91 -22.11
C LYS A 138 9.46 -22.20 -22.08
N GLU A 139 8.83 -23.35 -22.31
CA GLU A 139 9.41 -24.62 -22.79
C GLU A 139 10.48 -25.32 -21.90
N GLU A 140 11.38 -24.61 -21.21
CA GLU A 140 12.53 -25.18 -20.49
C GLU A 140 12.24 -25.60 -19.04
N LYS A 141 11.17 -25.07 -18.41
CA LYS A 141 10.93 -25.23 -16.96
C LYS A 141 9.72 -26.09 -16.59
N GLY A 142 9.04 -26.65 -17.58
CA GLY A 142 7.78 -27.37 -17.36
C GLY A 142 6.67 -26.47 -16.82
N ASN A 143 5.64 -27.11 -16.29
CA ASN A 143 4.46 -26.44 -15.76
C ASN A 143 4.64 -26.18 -14.25
N LEU A 144 4.48 -24.93 -13.82
CA LEU A 144 4.51 -24.54 -12.40
C LEU A 144 3.07 -24.47 -11.85
N THR A 145 2.88 -24.86 -10.60
CA THR A 145 1.66 -24.52 -9.85
C THR A 145 1.64 -23.04 -9.45
N LEU A 146 0.47 -22.51 -9.09
CA LEU A 146 0.34 -21.17 -8.51
C LEU A 146 1.26 -20.97 -7.30
N LEU A 147 1.34 -21.98 -6.42
CA LEU A 147 2.17 -21.95 -5.21
C LEU A 147 3.66 -21.82 -5.55
N GLU A 148 4.15 -22.61 -6.49
CA GLU A 148 5.55 -22.58 -6.94
C GLU A 148 5.89 -21.27 -7.67
N TYR A 149 4.99 -20.77 -8.51
CA TYR A 149 5.19 -19.49 -9.21
C TYR A 149 5.29 -18.32 -8.22
N ILE A 150 4.38 -18.24 -7.24
CA ILE A 150 4.40 -17.20 -6.19
C ILE A 150 5.66 -17.36 -5.33
N SER A 151 5.93 -18.56 -4.84
CA SER A 151 7.10 -18.87 -4.00
C SER A 151 8.43 -18.52 -4.68
N GLY A 152 8.58 -18.87 -5.95
CA GLY A 152 9.77 -18.53 -6.77
C GLY A 152 9.86 -17.06 -7.17
N SER A 153 8.74 -16.32 -7.12
CA SER A 153 8.71 -14.88 -7.40
C SER A 153 9.01 -13.99 -6.18
N LEU A 154 8.84 -14.53 -4.97
CA LEU A 154 9.07 -13.82 -3.71
C LEU A 154 10.55 -13.86 -3.28
N PRO A 155 11.01 -12.89 -2.45
CA PRO A 155 12.29 -12.97 -1.78
C PRO A 155 12.39 -14.27 -0.94
N PRO A 156 13.56 -14.91 -0.84
CA PRO A 156 13.71 -16.14 -0.05
C PRO A 156 13.36 -15.99 1.44
N THR A 157 13.32 -14.76 1.95
CA THR A 157 12.96 -14.35 3.33
C THR A 157 11.52 -13.87 3.47
N CYS A 158 10.67 -14.05 2.46
CA CYS A 158 9.23 -13.78 2.56
C CYS A 158 8.50 -15.05 3.02
N GLU A 159 7.68 -14.94 4.06
CA GLU A 159 6.72 -15.98 4.44
C GLU A 159 5.51 -15.94 3.48
N LEU A 160 4.85 -17.08 3.29
CA LEU A 160 3.76 -17.27 2.35
C LEU A 160 2.66 -18.12 3.00
N GLY A 161 1.42 -17.64 2.92
CA GLY A 161 0.20 -18.39 3.20
C GLY A 161 -0.74 -18.27 2.01
N LEU A 162 -1.18 -19.41 1.46
CA LEU A 162 -2.10 -19.50 0.32
C LEU A 162 -3.32 -20.34 0.74
N VAL A 163 -4.49 -19.71 0.69
CA VAL A 163 -5.77 -20.28 1.13
C VAL A 163 -6.65 -20.51 -0.09
N SER A 164 -7.07 -21.76 -0.30
CA SER A 164 -8.07 -22.14 -1.28
C SER A 164 -9.45 -22.11 -0.67
N ALA A 165 -10.44 -21.58 -1.37
CA ALA A 165 -11.80 -21.48 -0.86
C ALA A 165 -12.86 -21.41 -1.99
N THR A 166 -14.12 -21.66 -1.61
CA THR A 166 -15.28 -21.70 -2.51
C THR A 166 -15.50 -20.39 -3.27
N GLY A 167 -14.90 -19.28 -2.85
CA GLY A 167 -14.92 -18.02 -3.58
C GLY A 167 -13.91 -17.02 -3.02
N VAL A 168 -13.58 -15.98 -3.79
CA VAL A 168 -12.51 -15.03 -3.45
C VAL A 168 -13.07 -13.62 -3.29
N ILE A 169 -12.53 -12.92 -2.29
CA ILE A 169 -12.75 -11.49 -2.06
C ILE A 169 -11.43 -10.79 -2.31
N GLY A 170 -11.44 -9.73 -3.10
CA GLY A 170 -10.21 -9.02 -3.46
C GLY A 170 -10.45 -7.60 -3.93
N THR A 171 -9.37 -6.84 -4.06
CA THR A 171 -9.40 -5.44 -4.48
C THR A 171 -8.47 -5.24 -5.67
N VAL A 172 -9.04 -4.87 -6.80
CA VAL A 172 -8.34 -4.59 -8.05
C VAL A 172 -7.76 -3.17 -7.97
N GLU A 173 -6.47 -2.99 -8.26
CA GLU A 173 -5.85 -1.66 -8.33
C GLU A 173 -6.09 -1.05 -9.73
N ASN A 174 -6.85 0.06 -9.81
CA ASN A 174 -7.19 0.72 -11.09
C ASN A 174 -5.98 1.10 -11.95
N ASN A 175 -4.82 1.32 -11.33
CA ASN A 175 -3.68 2.01 -11.92
C ASN A 175 -2.67 1.07 -12.61
N PHE A 176 -2.88 -0.25 -12.55
CA PHE A 176 -1.88 -1.25 -12.97
C PHE A 176 -1.48 -1.16 -14.46
N GLN A 177 -2.34 -0.59 -15.30
CA GLN A 177 -2.05 -0.42 -16.73
C GLN A 177 -1.30 0.89 -17.07
N GLY A 178 -1.35 1.92 -16.19
CA GLY A 178 -0.88 3.28 -16.53
C GLY A 178 0.33 3.80 -15.73
N HIS A 179 0.37 3.60 -14.41
CA HIS A 179 1.30 4.33 -13.52
C HIS A 179 2.79 4.14 -13.87
N TRP A 180 3.17 2.96 -14.37
CA TRP A 180 4.56 2.65 -14.70
C TRP A 180 5.07 3.41 -15.94
N LEU A 181 4.20 3.72 -16.92
CA LEU A 181 4.53 4.60 -18.06
C LEU A 181 4.76 6.03 -17.58
N GLU A 182 3.92 6.50 -16.67
CA GLU A 182 4.00 7.84 -16.10
C GLU A 182 5.28 8.01 -15.26
N SER A 183 5.60 7.05 -14.38
CA SER A 183 6.86 7.03 -13.62
C SER A 183 8.09 7.01 -14.53
N ALA A 184 8.11 6.19 -15.59
CA ALA A 184 9.23 6.14 -16.53
C ALA A 184 9.36 7.46 -17.33
N SER A 185 8.25 8.06 -17.75
CA SER A 185 8.22 9.36 -18.42
C SER A 185 8.76 10.48 -17.51
N ASN A 186 8.30 10.53 -16.26
CA ASN A 186 8.70 11.56 -15.30
C ASN A 186 10.19 11.44 -14.93
N MET A 187 10.70 10.22 -14.69
CA MET A 187 12.12 10.00 -14.40
C MET A 187 13.02 10.45 -15.58
N ASN A 188 12.60 10.19 -16.83
CA ASN A 188 13.32 10.68 -18.01
C ASN A 188 13.38 12.21 -18.06
N GLN A 189 12.27 12.90 -17.78
CA GLN A 189 12.22 14.37 -17.75
C GLN A 189 13.10 14.95 -16.63
N GLU A 190 13.08 14.36 -15.42
CA GLU A 190 13.93 14.78 -14.31
C GLU A 190 15.41 14.63 -14.65
N ILE A 191 15.84 13.47 -15.15
CA ILE A 191 17.24 13.20 -15.53
C ILE A 191 17.71 14.17 -16.61
N LEU A 192 16.90 14.39 -17.67
CA LEU A 192 17.22 15.35 -18.73
C LEU A 192 17.32 16.78 -18.17
N SER A 193 16.40 17.19 -17.28
CA SER A 193 16.43 18.52 -16.66
C SER A 193 17.69 18.73 -15.81
N TYR A 194 18.13 17.71 -15.06
CA TYR A 194 19.32 17.75 -14.23
C TYR A 194 20.59 17.87 -15.07
N LEU A 195 20.73 17.04 -16.11
CA LEU A 195 21.86 17.11 -17.04
C LEU A 195 21.94 18.49 -17.73
N CYS A 196 20.83 18.99 -18.26
CA CYS A 196 20.75 20.33 -18.84
C CYS A 196 21.06 21.45 -17.84
N SER A 197 20.84 21.26 -16.53
CA SER A 197 21.21 22.22 -15.49
C SER A 197 22.73 22.28 -15.31
N LYS A 198 23.40 21.11 -15.26
CA LYS A 198 24.85 21.00 -15.05
C LYS A 198 25.65 21.47 -16.26
N GLU A 199 25.15 21.26 -17.48
CA GLU A 199 25.74 21.88 -18.68
C GLU A 199 25.66 23.41 -18.63
N LYS A 200 24.54 23.99 -18.18
CA LYS A 200 24.38 25.44 -18.02
C LYS A 200 25.32 26.00 -16.94
N GLU A 201 25.58 25.27 -15.86
CA GLU A 201 26.60 25.64 -14.87
C GLU A 201 28.02 25.57 -15.44
N LYS A 202 28.37 24.49 -16.16
CA LYS A 202 29.67 24.34 -16.83
C LYS A 202 29.91 25.44 -17.87
N HIS A 203 28.89 25.82 -18.63
CA HIS A 203 28.95 26.97 -19.54
C HIS A 203 29.08 28.32 -18.81
N LYS A 204 28.46 28.51 -17.64
CA LYS A 204 28.66 29.71 -16.81
C LYS A 204 30.10 29.80 -16.31
N LEU A 205 30.67 28.72 -15.75
CA LEU A 205 32.08 28.69 -15.34
C LEU A 205 33.01 28.97 -16.53
N ASN A 206 32.85 28.27 -17.64
CA ASN A 206 33.69 28.48 -18.82
C ASN A 206 33.61 29.91 -19.38
N LYS A 207 32.45 30.57 -19.28
CA LYS A 207 32.26 31.98 -19.66
C LYS A 207 32.84 32.96 -18.62
N TRP A 208 32.95 32.56 -17.36
CA TRP A 208 33.59 33.32 -16.30
C TRP A 208 35.12 33.23 -16.38
N CYS A 209 35.69 32.04 -16.58
CA CYS A 209 37.14 31.87 -16.81
C CYS A 209 37.60 32.56 -18.11
N LYS A 210 36.80 32.48 -19.19
CA LYS A 210 37.04 33.30 -20.40
C LYS A 210 36.84 34.81 -20.20
N ARG A 211 36.38 35.26 -19.03
CA ARG A 211 36.36 36.68 -18.66
C ARG A 211 37.55 37.06 -17.77
N SER A 212 37.95 36.23 -16.80
CA SER A 212 39.14 36.48 -15.98
C SER A 212 40.41 36.55 -16.81
N ASN A 213 40.63 35.58 -17.70
CA ASN A 213 41.82 35.54 -18.53
C ASN A 213 41.85 36.70 -19.55
N ASN A 214 40.68 37.15 -20.01
CA ASN A 214 40.56 38.31 -20.88
C ASN A 214 40.69 39.65 -20.13
N SER A 215 40.46 39.72 -18.80
CA SER A 215 40.78 40.92 -18.01
C SER A 215 42.27 41.01 -17.71
N GLU A 216 42.95 39.90 -17.41
CA GLU A 216 44.41 39.86 -17.22
C GLU A 216 45.15 40.27 -18.52
N GLU A 217 44.64 39.87 -19.70
CA GLU A 217 45.18 40.26 -21.01
C GLU A 217 44.84 41.74 -21.41
N ILE A 218 44.00 42.43 -20.63
CA ILE A 218 43.68 43.86 -20.79
C ILE A 218 44.46 44.71 -19.78
N GLU A 219 44.53 44.33 -18.50
CA GLU A 219 45.35 45.03 -17.50
C GLU A 219 46.83 45.04 -17.92
N GLY A 220 47.34 43.94 -18.48
CA GLY A 220 48.69 43.86 -19.05
C GLY A 220 48.93 44.74 -20.30
N LYS A 221 47.90 45.41 -20.85
CA LYS A 221 48.02 46.40 -21.93
C LYS A 221 47.71 47.81 -21.46
N GLU A 222 46.78 47.99 -20.52
CA GLU A 222 46.54 49.29 -19.90
C GLU A 222 47.75 49.75 -19.08
N GLU A 223 48.58 48.87 -18.50
CA GLU A 223 49.86 49.30 -17.88
C GLU A 223 50.88 49.82 -18.92
N GLU A 224 50.98 49.19 -20.10
CA GLU A 224 51.92 49.60 -21.15
C GLU A 224 51.49 50.93 -21.80
N GLU A 225 50.18 51.12 -22.03
CA GLU A 225 49.62 52.35 -22.60
C GLU A 225 49.55 53.51 -21.58
N ASN A 226 49.39 53.22 -20.27
CA ASN A 226 49.53 54.24 -19.22
C ASN A 226 50.97 54.73 -19.03
N LEU A 227 51.98 53.91 -19.35
CA LEU A 227 53.38 54.32 -19.23
C LEU A 227 53.77 55.35 -20.29
N GLN A 228 53.19 55.25 -21.50
CA GLN A 228 53.38 56.25 -22.56
C GLN A 228 52.57 57.53 -22.31
N ASN A 229 51.32 57.44 -21.82
CA ASN A 229 50.49 58.61 -21.58
C ASN A 229 50.95 59.47 -20.37
N LYS A 230 51.67 58.90 -19.40
CA LYS A 230 52.19 59.63 -18.22
C LYS A 230 53.28 60.70 -18.49
N ILE A 231 53.77 60.80 -19.73
CA ILE A 231 54.77 61.83 -20.13
C ILE A 231 54.10 63.14 -20.57
N SER A 232 52.79 63.14 -20.86
CA SER A 232 52.06 64.34 -21.32
C SER A 232 51.02 64.84 -20.30
N GLN A 233 50.81 66.16 -20.28
CA GLN A 233 49.78 66.88 -19.52
C GLN A 233 49.87 66.83 -17.99
N ASN A 234 50.98 67.34 -17.47
CA ASN A 234 51.04 67.88 -16.12
C ASN A 234 50.75 69.40 -16.16
N THR A 235 49.53 69.86 -15.86
CA THR A 235 49.22 71.18 -15.22
C THR A 235 47.72 71.45 -15.02
N LEU A 236 47.34 71.78 -13.78
CA LEU A 236 46.23 72.65 -13.31
C LEU A 236 44.75 72.36 -13.74
N SER A 237 43.72 72.59 -12.90
CA SER A 237 43.69 72.83 -11.44
C SER A 237 42.26 72.81 -10.85
N GLN A 238 42.12 72.17 -9.69
CA GLN A 238 41.34 72.61 -8.50
C GLN A 238 39.79 72.83 -8.54
N ASN A 239 39.16 72.26 -7.50
CA ASN A 239 38.08 72.86 -6.67
C ASN A 239 36.64 73.00 -7.27
N ALA A 240 35.55 72.81 -6.51
CA ALA A 240 35.40 72.29 -5.14
C ALA A 240 33.99 71.76 -4.80
N SER A 241 33.96 70.65 -4.02
CA SER A 241 33.15 70.40 -2.81
C SER A 241 31.60 70.50 -2.76
N LYS A 242 31.02 69.50 -2.04
CA LYS A 242 29.82 69.57 -1.15
C LYS A 242 28.42 69.74 -1.81
N SER A 243 27.30 69.34 -1.20
CA SER A 243 27.01 68.28 -0.18
C SER A 243 25.47 68.22 0.08
N THR A 244 24.94 67.06 0.53
CA THR A 244 23.71 66.90 1.37
C THR A 244 22.34 67.41 0.81
N SER A 245 21.15 66.94 1.23
CA SER A 245 20.70 65.69 1.89
C SER A 245 19.16 65.56 1.89
N SER A 246 18.66 64.34 2.20
CA SER A 246 17.48 64.05 3.06
C SER A 246 16.03 64.56 2.74
N GLN A 247 15.17 63.58 2.40
CA GLN A 247 13.92 63.20 3.10
C GLN A 247 12.61 64.04 3.08
N SER A 248 11.49 63.28 3.14
CA SER A 248 10.20 63.56 3.85
C SER A 248 9.23 64.62 3.28
N THR A 249 7.89 64.57 3.47
CA THR A 249 6.88 63.52 3.82
C THR A 249 5.47 64.08 3.55
N SER A 250 4.44 63.21 3.38
CA SER A 250 3.00 63.45 3.74
C SER A 250 2.24 64.59 2.99
N SER A 251 0.90 64.76 3.01
CA SER A 251 -0.28 63.88 3.22
C SER A 251 -1.57 64.66 2.86
N GLN A 252 -2.72 63.98 2.62
CA GLN A 252 -4.10 64.53 2.61
C GLN A 252 -4.38 65.61 1.50
N SER A 253 -5.59 66.07 1.17
CA SER A 253 -7.00 65.57 1.12
C SER A 253 -7.82 66.57 0.21
N ALA A 254 -9.15 66.60 -0.02
CA ALA A 254 -10.36 65.92 0.45
C ALA A 254 -11.53 66.14 -0.58
N SER A 255 -12.74 65.62 -0.27
CA SER A 255 -14.06 65.98 -0.89
C SER A 255 -14.32 65.50 -2.34
N SER A 256 -15.56 65.48 -2.89
CA SER A 256 -16.84 66.11 -2.46
C SER A 256 -18.11 65.29 -2.79
N HIS A 257 -19.28 65.77 -2.34
CA HIS A 257 -20.60 65.11 -2.31
C HIS A 257 -21.47 65.28 -3.57
N ASN A 258 -22.48 64.39 -3.74
CA ASN A 258 -23.94 64.70 -3.80
C ASN A 258 -24.75 63.35 -3.80
N VAL A 259 -25.93 63.13 -3.18
CA VAL A 259 -27.21 63.89 -3.00
C VAL A 259 -28.04 63.87 -4.32
N SER A 260 -29.32 63.44 -4.43
CA SER A 260 -30.44 62.99 -3.55
C SER A 260 -31.56 62.32 -4.42
N GLN A 261 -32.68 61.68 -4.01
CA GLN A 261 -33.27 61.16 -2.75
C GLN A 261 -34.53 60.25 -3.05
N ASN A 262 -34.94 59.37 -2.12
CA ASN A 262 -36.33 58.82 -1.90
C ASN A 262 -36.98 57.92 -2.97
N THR A 263 -38.00 57.07 -2.71
CA THR A 263 -39.05 57.01 -1.64
C THR A 263 -39.41 55.53 -1.32
N ILE A 264 -39.17 54.99 -0.12
CA ILE A 264 -40.11 54.74 1.02
C ILE A 264 -41.33 53.82 0.74
N SER A 265 -41.31 52.59 1.30
CA SER A 265 -42.39 52.04 2.14
C SER A 265 -41.94 50.79 2.95
N GLN A 266 -41.74 51.00 4.26
CA GLN A 266 -42.07 50.19 5.46
C GLN A 266 -42.35 48.65 5.35
N SER A 267 -42.03 47.78 6.33
CA SER A 267 -41.71 48.02 7.76
C SER A 267 -40.78 46.97 8.43
N SER A 268 -40.24 47.35 9.59
CA SER A 268 -39.81 46.51 10.74
C SER A 268 -38.70 45.45 10.55
N SER A 269 -37.56 45.68 11.21
CA SER A 269 -36.36 44.81 11.22
C SER A 269 -35.60 44.87 12.55
N CYS A 270 -35.03 43.74 12.99
CA CYS A 270 -33.84 43.67 13.87
C CYS A 270 -32.94 42.55 13.29
N SER A 271 -31.81 42.81 12.62
CA SER A 271 -30.48 43.17 13.18
C SER A 271 -29.99 42.16 14.24
N SER A 272 -28.82 41.52 14.12
CA SER A 272 -27.59 41.77 13.35
C SER A 272 -26.89 40.44 12.97
N SER A 273 -25.80 40.33 12.18
CA SER A 273 -24.87 41.24 11.49
C SER A 273 -24.23 40.51 10.29
N SER A 274 -23.77 41.20 9.24
CA SER A 274 -23.14 40.55 8.06
C SER A 274 -22.03 41.41 7.41
N GLY A 275 -21.01 40.74 6.86
CA GLY A 275 -19.76 41.28 6.34
C GLY A 275 -18.56 40.50 6.94
N ASP A 276 -17.59 39.97 6.19
CA ASP A 276 -17.27 40.13 4.76
C ASP A 276 -17.17 38.78 4.03
N ALA A 277 -17.59 38.71 2.75
CA ALA A 277 -17.60 37.46 1.97
C ALA A 277 -17.55 37.66 0.43
N VAL A 278 -16.52 38.34 -0.12
CA VAL A 278 -16.41 38.58 -1.58
C VAL A 278 -15.01 38.28 -2.17
N THR A 279 -14.30 37.24 -1.69
CA THR A 279 -13.01 36.82 -2.32
C THR A 279 -12.71 35.30 -2.27
N ALA A 280 -13.71 34.42 -2.18
CA ALA A 280 -13.47 33.00 -1.87
C ALA A 280 -14.31 31.97 -2.67
N MET A 281 -14.46 32.13 -3.99
CA MET A 281 -15.06 31.10 -4.86
C MET A 281 -14.31 30.90 -6.18
N LYS A 282 -13.19 30.16 -6.14
CA LYS A 282 -12.63 29.46 -7.31
C LYS A 282 -11.63 28.32 -7.03
N ASN A 283 -11.64 27.73 -5.83
CA ASN A 283 -11.10 26.38 -5.66
C ASN A 283 -12.19 25.40 -6.04
N SER A 284 -12.03 24.74 -7.18
CA SER A 284 -12.92 23.66 -7.63
C SER A 284 -12.79 22.45 -6.70
N ASP A 285 -13.90 21.78 -6.41
CA ASP A 285 -13.91 20.46 -5.78
C ASP A 285 -13.24 19.42 -6.69
N ILE A 286 -11.92 19.30 -6.58
CA ILE A 286 -11.18 18.15 -7.07
C ILE A 286 -11.58 16.98 -6.18
N VAL A 287 -12.66 16.29 -6.56
CA VAL A 287 -13.08 15.03 -5.97
C VAL A 287 -11.88 14.10 -6.01
N LYS A 288 -11.24 13.90 -4.85
CA LYS A 288 -10.09 13.02 -4.70
C LYS A 288 -10.55 11.60 -5.03
N ARG A 289 -10.32 11.18 -6.26
CA ARG A 289 -10.55 9.81 -6.70
C ARG A 289 -9.78 8.88 -5.76
N SER A 290 -10.44 7.80 -5.32
CA SER A 290 -9.83 6.77 -4.50
C SER A 290 -8.50 6.32 -5.12
N SER A 291 -7.44 6.25 -4.30
CA SER A 291 -6.12 5.76 -4.73
C SER A 291 -6.11 4.23 -4.94
N VAL A 292 -7.06 3.55 -4.30
CA VAL A 292 -7.37 2.12 -4.46
C VAL A 292 -8.49 1.96 -5.50
N GLY A 293 -8.54 0.84 -6.22
CA GLY A 293 -9.59 0.62 -7.23
C GLY A 293 -10.92 0.13 -6.65
N TYR A 294 -11.52 -0.85 -7.31
CA TYR A 294 -12.78 -1.46 -6.91
C TYR A 294 -12.55 -2.84 -6.29
N SER A 295 -13.45 -3.25 -5.40
CA SER A 295 -13.42 -4.56 -4.76
C SER A 295 -14.42 -5.50 -5.44
N ILE A 296 -14.10 -6.78 -5.45
CA ILE A 296 -14.92 -7.83 -6.05
C ILE A 296 -15.21 -8.94 -5.02
N GLU A 297 -16.36 -9.58 -5.21
CA GLU A 297 -16.80 -10.78 -4.49
C GLU A 297 -17.12 -11.82 -5.56
N VAL A 298 -16.36 -12.93 -5.58
CA VAL A 298 -16.46 -13.99 -6.59
C VAL A 298 -16.98 -15.26 -5.90
N GLU A 299 -18.24 -15.62 -6.16
CA GLU A 299 -18.98 -16.68 -5.45
C GLU A 299 -19.04 -18.01 -6.24
N GLY A 300 -18.47 -19.11 -5.72
CA GLY A 300 -18.50 -20.44 -6.36
C GLY A 300 -19.87 -21.05 -6.59
N ASN A 301 -20.82 -20.83 -5.68
CA ASN A 301 -22.12 -21.51 -5.70
C ASN A 301 -23.13 -20.93 -6.71
N ASN A 302 -22.74 -19.94 -7.54
CA ASN A 302 -23.65 -19.31 -8.47
C ASN A 302 -23.70 -20.10 -9.80
N THR A 303 -24.80 -20.83 -10.04
CA THR A 303 -24.91 -21.80 -11.15
C THR A 303 -24.83 -21.21 -12.57
N SER A 304 -24.97 -19.88 -12.73
CA SER A 304 -24.69 -19.18 -14.00
C SER A 304 -23.21 -18.88 -14.23
N HIS A 305 -22.36 -19.02 -13.20
CA HIS A 305 -20.92 -18.76 -13.23
C HIS A 305 -20.15 -20.02 -12.79
N ARG A 306 -20.17 -21.06 -13.63
CA ARG A 306 -19.40 -22.32 -13.43
C ARG A 306 -17.86 -22.14 -13.41
N GLN A 307 -17.37 -20.91 -13.41
CA GLN A 307 -15.98 -20.51 -13.30
C GLN A 307 -15.89 -19.30 -12.38
N ALA A 308 -16.13 -19.50 -11.09
CA ALA A 308 -15.83 -18.53 -10.04
C ALA A 308 -14.31 -18.48 -9.80
N ASP A 309 -13.57 -18.21 -10.87
CA ASP A 309 -12.16 -18.53 -11.02
C ASP A 309 -11.31 -17.30 -10.66
N ALA A 310 -10.87 -17.18 -9.42
CA ALA A 310 -10.17 -15.98 -8.96
C ALA A 310 -8.94 -16.29 -8.12
N VAL A 311 -7.98 -15.36 -8.17
CA VAL A 311 -6.85 -15.31 -7.25
C VAL A 311 -6.63 -13.88 -6.79
N SER A 312 -6.45 -13.69 -5.49
CA SER A 312 -6.12 -12.42 -4.88
C SER A 312 -4.89 -12.56 -3.99
N LEU A 313 -3.97 -11.62 -4.13
CA LEU A 313 -2.64 -11.62 -3.55
C LEU A 313 -2.43 -10.32 -2.77
N LEU A 314 -1.93 -10.42 -1.54
CA LEU A 314 -1.53 -9.31 -0.69
C LEU A 314 -0.08 -9.50 -0.24
N LEU A 315 0.77 -8.53 -0.54
CA LEU A 315 2.16 -8.47 -0.12
C LEU A 315 2.37 -7.34 0.90
N ILE A 316 2.83 -7.74 2.08
CA ILE A 316 3.10 -6.86 3.22
C ILE A 316 4.63 -6.78 3.38
N PRO A 317 5.24 -5.59 3.27
CA PRO A 317 6.67 -5.41 3.57
C PRO A 317 6.91 -5.46 5.08
N HIS A 318 8.18 -5.45 5.51
CA HIS A 318 8.46 -5.25 6.93
C HIS A 318 8.09 -3.82 7.36
N HIS A 319 7.20 -3.69 8.34
CA HIS A 319 6.95 -2.44 9.08
C HIS A 319 7.65 -2.53 10.45
N PRO A 320 8.40 -1.50 10.88
CA PRO A 320 8.98 -1.46 12.23
C PRO A 320 7.91 -1.61 13.31
N GLY A 321 8.17 -2.41 14.35
CA GLY A 321 7.19 -2.63 15.41
C GLY A 321 5.94 -3.45 15.00
N VAL A 322 5.96 -4.10 13.83
CA VAL A 322 4.94 -5.03 13.35
C VAL A 322 5.57 -6.40 13.12
N GLN A 323 4.93 -7.44 13.63
CA GLN A 323 5.27 -8.84 13.35
C GLN A 323 4.00 -9.58 12.90
N LEU A 324 4.10 -10.32 11.80
CA LEU A 324 3.17 -11.41 11.51
C LEU A 324 3.89 -12.73 11.83
N LYS A 325 3.20 -13.66 12.48
CA LYS A 325 3.69 -15.03 12.72
C LYS A 325 2.76 -16.00 12.01
N PHE A 326 3.28 -16.72 11.03
CA PHE A 326 2.55 -17.76 10.31
C PHE A 326 2.70 -19.09 11.07
N PHE A 327 1.61 -19.74 11.43
CA PHE A 327 1.62 -20.99 12.22
C PHE A 327 0.61 -22.02 11.71
N LYS A 328 0.84 -23.28 12.05
CA LYS A 328 -0.08 -24.39 11.75
C LYS A 328 -0.92 -24.76 12.97
N LEU A 329 -2.12 -25.25 12.71
CA LEU A 329 -3.05 -25.85 13.66
C LEU A 329 -3.35 -27.27 13.17
N CYS A 330 -3.01 -28.25 14.00
CA CYS A 330 -3.15 -29.68 13.75
C CYS A 330 -3.17 -30.34 15.13
N GLU A 331 -4.26 -31.01 15.46
CA GLU A 331 -4.49 -31.58 16.79
C GLU A 331 -3.48 -32.68 17.08
N GLU A 332 -3.23 -33.54 16.09
CA GLU A 332 -2.31 -34.67 16.15
C GLU A 332 -0.85 -34.22 16.33
N THR A 333 -0.48 -33.11 15.69
CA THR A 333 0.84 -32.49 15.91
C THR A 333 0.91 -31.86 17.31
N PHE A 334 -0.19 -31.26 17.80
CA PHE A 334 -0.21 -30.64 19.12
C PHE A 334 -0.04 -31.65 20.26
N PHE A 335 -0.81 -32.74 20.27
CA PHE A 335 -0.69 -33.75 21.34
C PHE A 335 0.69 -34.39 21.36
N LYS A 336 1.20 -34.74 20.18
CA LYS A 336 2.54 -35.31 19.99
C LYS A 336 3.66 -34.38 20.47
N ASP A 337 3.68 -33.12 20.02
CA ASP A 337 4.81 -32.22 20.25
C ASP A 337 4.77 -31.55 21.64
N TYR A 338 3.58 -31.28 22.18
CA TYR A 338 3.43 -30.53 23.45
C TYR A 338 2.96 -31.36 24.64
N ARG A 339 2.17 -32.43 24.45
CA ARG A 339 1.58 -33.19 25.58
C ARG A 339 2.17 -34.57 25.80
N LYS A 340 2.72 -35.22 24.76
CA LYS A 340 3.31 -36.58 24.81
C LYS A 340 2.34 -37.66 25.31
N ASP A 341 1.05 -37.40 25.10
CA ASP A 341 -0.07 -38.25 25.50
C ASP A 341 -0.94 -38.40 24.26
N GLU A 342 -0.90 -39.58 23.65
CA GLU A 342 -1.56 -39.89 22.37
C GLU A 342 -2.99 -40.44 22.58
N ASP A 343 -3.37 -40.76 23.83
CA ASP A 343 -4.68 -41.34 24.22
C ASP A 343 -5.63 -40.29 24.87
N ALA A 344 -5.20 -39.03 24.99
CA ALA A 344 -5.95 -37.97 25.68
C ALA A 344 -7.18 -37.48 24.88
N SER A 345 -8.38 -37.87 25.32
CA SER A 345 -9.65 -37.39 24.73
C SER A 345 -9.75 -35.86 24.66
N CYS A 346 -10.28 -35.36 23.54
CA CYS A 346 -10.55 -33.95 23.30
C CYS A 346 -11.72 -33.37 24.13
N ASP A 347 -12.47 -34.21 24.87
CA ASP A 347 -13.55 -33.79 25.78
C ASP A 347 -13.07 -32.79 26.84
N ASN A 348 -13.33 -31.50 26.61
CA ASN A 348 -12.86 -30.36 27.42
C ASN A 348 -11.35 -30.06 27.28
N LEU A 349 -10.77 -30.24 26.09
CA LEU A 349 -9.42 -29.75 25.79
C LEU A 349 -9.26 -28.27 26.17
N THR A 350 -8.18 -27.97 26.88
CA THR A 350 -7.80 -26.62 27.28
C THR A 350 -6.34 -26.37 26.94
N ILE A 351 -6.09 -25.36 26.10
CA ILE A 351 -4.74 -24.95 25.69
C ILE A 351 -4.30 -23.78 26.59
N THR A 352 -3.10 -23.88 27.16
CA THR A 352 -2.53 -22.83 28.01
C THR A 352 -1.94 -21.69 27.19
N GLY A 353 -1.69 -20.54 27.83
CA GLY A 353 -0.99 -19.42 27.19
C GLY A 353 0.46 -19.73 26.79
N SER A 354 1.10 -20.73 27.43
CA SER A 354 2.45 -21.18 27.06
C SER A 354 2.41 -22.04 25.80
N GLU A 355 1.50 -23.00 25.72
CA GLU A 355 1.30 -23.82 24.52
C GLU A 355 0.91 -22.94 23.31
N PHE A 356 -0.01 -21.99 23.49
CA PHE A 356 -0.35 -21.01 22.46
C PHE A 356 0.90 -20.24 21.96
N ASN A 357 1.75 -19.74 22.87
CA ASN A 357 2.98 -19.03 22.51
C ASN A 357 3.95 -19.90 21.70
N GLN A 358 4.08 -21.18 22.07
CA GLN A 358 4.95 -22.13 21.37
C GLN A 358 4.41 -22.46 19.97
N MET A 359 3.12 -22.80 19.85
CA MET A 359 2.45 -23.06 18.57
C MET A 359 2.55 -21.87 17.61
N THR A 360 2.43 -20.64 18.12
CA THR A 360 2.42 -19.42 17.30
C THR A 360 3.78 -18.76 17.13
N SER A 361 4.84 -19.22 17.81
CA SER A 361 6.14 -18.53 17.88
C SER A 361 6.04 -17.06 18.31
N VAL A 362 5.12 -16.78 19.23
CA VAL A 362 4.84 -15.46 19.85
C VAL A 362 5.51 -15.42 21.22
N SER A 363 6.27 -14.38 21.53
CA SER A 363 6.93 -14.25 22.84
C SER A 363 5.93 -13.91 23.95
N GLN A 364 6.29 -14.12 25.22
CA GLN A 364 5.40 -13.81 26.35
C GLN A 364 4.96 -12.34 26.38
N ASP A 365 5.81 -11.42 25.95
CA ASP A 365 5.58 -9.96 25.97
C ASP A 365 4.90 -9.44 24.68
N ASP A 366 4.85 -10.23 23.60
CA ASP A 366 4.18 -9.86 22.35
C ASP A 366 2.67 -9.67 22.56
N ARG A 367 2.21 -8.43 22.42
CA ARG A 367 0.78 -8.08 22.36
C ARG A 367 0.22 -8.48 20.99
N VAL A 368 -0.50 -9.60 20.94
CA VAL A 368 -1.24 -10.05 19.75
C VAL A 368 -2.47 -9.14 19.59
N LYS A 369 -2.54 -8.42 18.46
CA LYS A 369 -3.61 -7.45 18.19
C LYS A 369 -4.73 -8.05 17.35
N ALA A 370 -4.36 -8.92 16.42
CA ALA A 370 -5.30 -9.67 15.61
C ALA A 370 -4.84 -11.12 15.43
N LEU A 371 -5.83 -12.01 15.28
CA LEU A 371 -5.64 -13.41 14.96
C LEU A 371 -6.50 -13.73 13.73
N LEU A 372 -5.87 -14.27 12.69
CA LEU A 372 -6.55 -14.80 11.50
C LEU A 372 -6.46 -16.32 11.51
N ILE A 373 -7.60 -17.01 11.35
CA ILE A 373 -7.70 -18.47 11.36
C ILE A 373 -8.30 -18.98 10.04
N PHE A 374 -7.61 -19.92 9.40
CA PHE A 374 -7.99 -20.55 8.15
C PHE A 374 -8.15 -22.04 8.44
N ASP A 375 -9.36 -22.42 8.86
CA ASP A 375 -9.66 -23.78 9.26
C ASP A 375 -9.96 -24.66 8.04
N VAL A 376 -9.55 -25.92 8.04
CA VAL A 376 -9.97 -26.91 7.03
C VAL A 376 -11.09 -27.84 7.54
N GLY A 377 -11.65 -27.55 8.72
CA GLY A 377 -12.88 -28.16 9.23
C GLY A 377 -12.71 -29.58 9.77
N LEU A 378 -11.52 -29.89 10.29
CA LEU A 378 -11.18 -31.22 10.83
C LEU A 378 -11.58 -31.38 12.30
N ASP A 379 -11.32 -30.37 13.14
CA ASP A 379 -11.86 -30.31 14.50
C ASP A 379 -12.17 -28.86 14.95
N GLU A 380 -13.45 -28.59 15.23
CA GLU A 380 -13.90 -27.32 15.81
C GLU A 380 -13.49 -27.18 17.30
N GLY A 381 -13.30 -28.28 18.02
CA GLY A 381 -12.99 -28.31 19.46
C GLY A 381 -11.59 -27.77 19.78
N PHE A 382 -10.57 -28.29 19.09
CA PHE A 382 -9.19 -27.82 19.09
C PHE A 382 -9.10 -26.34 18.71
N THR A 383 -9.80 -25.94 17.64
CA THR A 383 -9.87 -24.54 17.22
C THR A 383 -10.59 -23.66 18.27
N GLU A 384 -11.66 -24.13 18.94
CA GLU A 384 -12.29 -23.38 20.07
C GLU A 384 -11.28 -23.22 21.22
N ALA A 385 -10.60 -24.29 21.62
CA ALA A 385 -9.64 -24.30 22.73
C ALA A 385 -8.43 -23.37 22.45
N PHE A 386 -7.92 -23.39 21.23
CA PHE A 386 -6.82 -22.53 20.78
C PHE A 386 -7.19 -21.05 20.79
N ILE A 387 -8.34 -20.69 20.18
CA ILE A 387 -8.82 -19.31 20.18
C ILE A 387 -9.17 -18.84 21.60
N HIS A 388 -9.72 -19.72 22.44
CA HIS A 388 -9.99 -19.40 23.85
C HIS A 388 -8.70 -19.08 24.62
N SER A 389 -7.61 -19.80 24.39
CA SER A 389 -6.28 -19.48 24.94
C SER A 389 -5.80 -18.09 24.49
N ALA A 390 -5.87 -17.80 23.19
CA ALA A 390 -5.50 -16.50 22.62
C ALA A 390 -6.30 -15.34 23.26
N LEU A 391 -7.61 -15.54 23.43
CA LEU A 391 -8.51 -14.57 24.04
C LEU A 391 -8.22 -14.35 25.53
N LEU A 392 -7.95 -15.40 26.30
CA LEU A 392 -7.54 -15.26 27.70
C LEU A 392 -6.21 -14.51 27.80
N ARG A 393 -5.22 -14.88 26.97
CA ARG A 393 -3.88 -14.25 26.93
C ARG A 393 -3.93 -12.75 26.65
N GLN A 394 -4.85 -12.28 25.81
CA GLN A 394 -5.01 -10.85 25.49
C GLN A 394 -6.15 -10.17 26.29
N ASN A 395 -6.65 -10.77 27.38
CA ASN A 395 -7.80 -10.28 28.17
C ASN A 395 -9.01 -9.88 27.30
N HIS A 396 -9.28 -10.65 26.25
CA HIS A 396 -10.27 -10.42 25.19
C HIS A 396 -10.13 -9.08 24.41
N LYS A 397 -9.02 -8.34 24.55
CA LYS A 397 -8.64 -7.20 23.70
C LYS A 397 -7.94 -7.70 22.41
N LEU A 398 -8.63 -8.52 21.63
CA LEU A 398 -8.11 -9.19 20.42
C LEU A 398 -9.13 -9.11 19.28
N ALA A 399 -8.70 -8.64 18.11
CA ALA A 399 -9.48 -8.79 16.87
C ALA A 399 -9.37 -10.23 16.36
N LEU A 400 -10.49 -10.82 15.95
CA LEU A 400 -10.54 -12.20 15.46
C LEU A 400 -11.32 -12.27 14.15
N GLY A 401 -10.73 -12.91 13.15
CA GLY A 401 -11.39 -13.27 11.90
C GLY A 401 -10.85 -14.58 11.33
N GLY A 402 -11.58 -15.11 10.36
CA GLY A 402 -11.27 -16.40 9.77
C GLY A 402 -12.50 -17.09 9.20
N GLY A 403 -12.32 -18.33 8.78
CA GLY A 403 -13.39 -19.18 8.28
C GLY A 403 -12.89 -20.55 7.87
N VAL A 404 -13.83 -21.41 7.47
CA VAL A 404 -13.56 -22.74 6.93
C VAL A 404 -13.26 -22.62 5.44
N ALA A 405 -12.01 -22.94 5.08
CA ALA A 405 -11.44 -22.94 3.74
C ALA A 405 -11.33 -24.38 3.20
N ASP A 406 -11.17 -24.52 1.89
CA ASP A 406 -11.14 -25.84 1.22
C ASP A 406 -9.76 -26.49 1.35
N SER A 407 -8.68 -25.69 1.30
CA SER A 407 -7.31 -26.13 1.64
C SER A 407 -6.39 -24.95 1.96
N VAL A 408 -5.27 -25.21 2.64
CA VAL A 408 -4.29 -24.18 3.04
C VAL A 408 -2.85 -24.64 2.82
N HIS A 409 -1.99 -23.72 2.40
CA HIS A 409 -0.58 -23.97 2.08
C HIS A 409 0.30 -22.92 2.75
N THR A 410 1.44 -23.33 3.31
CA THR A 410 2.32 -22.48 4.11
C THR A 410 3.79 -22.65 3.74
N GLY A 411 4.52 -21.55 3.57
CA GLY A 411 5.93 -21.56 3.23
C GLY A 411 6.18 -21.97 1.78
N LYS A 412 7.13 -22.88 1.55
CA LYS A 412 7.57 -23.28 0.20
C LYS A 412 7.41 -24.78 -0.08
N ASN A 413 6.85 -25.53 0.87
CA ASN A 413 6.64 -26.97 0.71
C ASN A 413 5.37 -27.20 -0.11
N THR A 414 5.48 -27.94 -1.21
CA THR A 414 4.37 -28.32 -2.09
C THR A 414 3.56 -29.51 -1.57
N SER A 415 3.99 -30.14 -0.47
CA SER A 415 3.25 -31.19 0.21
C SER A 415 1.98 -30.65 0.87
N PHE A 416 0.82 -31.03 0.36
CA PHE A 416 -0.46 -30.84 1.05
C PHE A 416 -0.37 -31.40 2.48
N SER A 417 -0.75 -30.58 3.46
CA SER A 417 -0.95 -31.02 4.84
C SER A 417 -2.38 -30.70 5.24
N GLN A 418 -3.11 -31.70 5.70
CA GLN A 418 -4.44 -31.56 6.31
C GLN A 418 -4.30 -30.90 7.70
N SER A 419 -3.91 -29.64 7.70
CA SER A 419 -3.65 -28.84 8.90
C SER A 419 -4.16 -27.43 8.65
N SER A 420 -5.04 -26.96 9.53
CA SER A 420 -5.51 -25.57 9.56
C SER A 420 -4.32 -24.60 9.71
N PHE A 421 -4.49 -23.37 9.25
CA PHE A 421 -3.44 -22.35 9.17
C PHE A 421 -3.86 -21.09 9.92
N GLY A 422 -2.92 -20.37 10.54
CA GLY A 422 -3.23 -19.10 11.18
C GLY A 422 -2.11 -18.07 11.11
N ILE A 423 -2.49 -16.81 11.32
CA ILE A 423 -1.57 -15.66 11.37
C ILE A 423 -1.85 -14.86 12.64
N ALA A 424 -0.85 -14.74 13.52
CA ALA A 424 -0.90 -13.86 14.68
C ALA A 424 -0.22 -12.54 14.30
N ILE A 425 -0.96 -11.43 14.33
CA ILE A 425 -0.45 -10.09 14.04
C ILE A 425 -0.19 -9.36 15.36
N CYS A 426 1.08 -9.03 15.61
CA CYS A 426 1.61 -8.61 16.90
C CYS A 426 2.42 -7.31 16.80
N GLY A 427 2.52 -6.60 17.93
CA GLY A 427 3.48 -5.50 18.12
C GLY A 427 2.87 -4.16 18.55
N PRO A 428 3.72 -3.17 18.90
CA PRO A 428 3.27 -1.83 19.27
C PRO A 428 2.62 -1.06 18.10
N ASN A 429 3.13 -1.22 16.88
CA ASN A 429 2.72 -0.43 15.71
C ASN A 429 1.57 -1.08 14.93
N VAL A 430 0.72 -1.85 15.63
CA VAL A 430 -0.46 -2.50 15.06
C VAL A 430 -1.71 -2.04 15.81
N MET A 431 -2.66 -1.50 15.06
CA MET A 431 -4.05 -1.30 15.48
C MET A 431 -4.92 -2.30 14.73
N ALA A 432 -5.90 -2.90 15.40
CA ALA A 432 -6.79 -3.87 14.80
C ALA A 432 -8.19 -3.77 15.40
N ALA A 433 -9.21 -3.95 14.57
CA ALA A 433 -10.61 -4.05 14.98
C ALA A 433 -11.29 -5.18 14.18
N SER A 434 -12.39 -5.75 14.70
CA SER A 434 -13.16 -6.76 13.96
C SER A 434 -14.65 -6.68 14.23
N VAL A 435 -15.46 -7.04 13.23
CA VAL A 435 -16.92 -6.99 13.26
C VAL A 435 -17.54 -8.23 12.63
N VAL A 436 -18.53 -8.79 13.31
CA VAL A 436 -19.38 -9.90 12.86
C VAL A 436 -20.68 -9.31 12.30
N ILE A 437 -20.91 -9.45 11.00
CA ILE A 437 -22.14 -9.06 10.30
C ILE A 437 -23.07 -10.28 10.31
N PRO A 438 -24.13 -10.31 11.12
CA PRO A 438 -24.86 -11.54 11.45
C PRO A 438 -25.94 -11.90 10.42
N LYS A 439 -26.35 -13.18 10.42
CA LYS A 439 -27.31 -13.79 9.48
C LYS A 439 -28.74 -13.24 9.44
N TYR A 440 -29.04 -12.14 10.14
CA TYR A 440 -30.30 -11.40 9.99
C TYR A 440 -30.14 -10.15 9.11
N ILE A 441 -28.90 -9.74 8.80
CA ILE A 441 -28.60 -8.66 7.84
C ILE A 441 -28.72 -9.22 6.42
N ASN A 442 -29.69 -8.67 5.69
CA ASN A 442 -30.17 -9.20 4.41
C ASN A 442 -30.44 -8.11 3.35
N ASN A 443 -30.07 -6.87 3.65
CA ASN A 443 -30.22 -5.70 2.79
C ASN A 443 -29.03 -4.74 3.01
N PRO A 444 -28.64 -3.93 2.01
CA PRO A 444 -27.45 -3.10 2.10
C PRO A 444 -27.45 -2.09 3.26
N LYS A 445 -28.59 -1.45 3.53
CA LYS A 445 -28.71 -0.43 4.60
C LYS A 445 -28.44 -0.99 6.00
N GLY A 446 -28.68 -2.29 6.21
CA GLY A 446 -28.36 -2.98 7.45
C GLY A 446 -26.86 -3.20 7.68
N LEU A 447 -26.00 -2.87 6.72
CA LEU A 447 -24.54 -2.91 6.85
C LEU A 447 -23.98 -1.59 7.40
N ASP A 448 -24.62 -0.46 7.09
CA ASP A 448 -24.16 0.89 7.44
C ASP A 448 -23.77 1.03 8.91
N ASP A 449 -24.55 0.46 9.83
CA ASP A 449 -24.31 0.61 11.27
C ASP A 449 -23.10 -0.20 11.77
N PHE A 450 -22.85 -1.38 11.18
CA PHE A 450 -21.63 -2.16 11.44
C PHE A 450 -20.38 -1.46 10.87
N MET A 451 -20.51 -0.80 9.71
CA MET A 451 -19.42 -0.03 9.12
C MET A 451 -19.15 1.26 9.92
N LYS A 452 -20.19 1.93 10.45
CA LYS A 452 -20.05 3.06 11.40
C LYS A 452 -19.36 2.62 12.69
N GLU A 453 -19.74 1.49 13.27
CA GLU A 453 -19.13 0.95 14.50
C GLU A 453 -17.64 0.65 14.27
N LEU A 454 -17.29 -0.04 13.17
CA LEU A 454 -15.90 -0.28 12.77
C LEU A 454 -15.13 1.03 12.51
N LYS A 455 -15.74 2.02 11.83
CA LYS A 455 -15.15 3.33 11.56
C LYS A 455 -14.91 4.14 12.85
N SER A 456 -15.81 4.02 13.82
CA SER A 456 -15.73 4.74 15.11
C SER A 456 -14.51 4.37 15.96
N CYS A 457 -13.85 3.25 15.67
CA CYS A 457 -12.58 2.87 16.30
C CYS A 457 -11.44 3.83 15.96
N GLY A 458 -11.51 4.57 14.85
CA GLY A 458 -10.53 5.60 14.48
C GLY A 458 -9.18 5.04 14.02
N LEU A 459 -9.17 3.90 13.30
CA LEU A 459 -7.93 3.31 12.80
C LEU A 459 -7.41 4.12 11.59
N PRO A 460 -6.10 4.44 11.49
CA PRO A 460 -5.55 5.11 10.32
C PRO A 460 -5.70 4.29 9.04
N GLU A 461 -6.00 4.95 7.92
CA GLU A 461 -6.33 4.28 6.65
C GLU A 461 -5.14 4.16 5.68
N ASP A 462 -4.17 5.07 5.72
CA ASP A 462 -3.12 5.19 4.68
C ASP A 462 -2.18 3.97 4.57
N GLN A 463 -2.01 3.20 5.66
CA GLN A 463 -1.28 1.92 5.69
C GLN A 463 -2.16 0.81 6.29
N SER A 464 -3.44 0.80 5.91
CA SER A 464 -4.42 -0.19 6.35
C SER A 464 -4.68 -1.32 5.35
N VAL A 465 -5.24 -2.42 5.85
CA VAL A 465 -5.82 -3.49 5.04
C VAL A 465 -6.97 -4.15 5.80
N ALA A 466 -8.02 -4.54 5.09
CA ALA A 466 -9.11 -5.32 5.64
C ALA A 466 -9.11 -6.77 5.13
N PHE A 467 -9.49 -7.69 6.00
CA PHE A 467 -9.79 -9.07 5.66
C PHE A 467 -11.29 -9.34 5.84
N MET A 468 -11.90 -10.04 4.89
CA MET A 468 -13.33 -10.34 4.88
C MET A 468 -13.56 -11.83 4.64
N PHE A 469 -14.33 -12.45 5.53
CA PHE A 469 -14.59 -13.89 5.52
C PHE A 469 -16.10 -14.10 5.56
N SER A 470 -16.67 -14.52 4.44
CA SER A 470 -18.12 -14.64 4.25
C SER A 470 -18.54 -16.10 4.17
N CYS A 471 -19.74 -16.42 4.64
CA CYS A 471 -20.37 -17.70 4.32
C CYS A 471 -20.54 -17.86 2.80
N CYS A 472 -20.27 -19.05 2.24
CA CYS A 472 -20.62 -19.40 0.86
C CYS A 472 -22.14 -19.47 0.62
N GLY A 473 -22.94 -19.34 1.69
CA GLY A 473 -24.39 -19.11 1.66
C GLY A 473 -24.84 -17.64 1.78
N ARG A 474 -23.90 -16.66 1.82
CA ARG A 474 -24.20 -15.22 1.69
C ARG A 474 -24.05 -14.75 0.23
N GLY A 475 -23.50 -13.57 -0.02
CA GLY A 475 -23.32 -13.00 -1.37
C GLY A 475 -24.63 -12.67 -2.10
N TYR A 476 -24.53 -12.55 -3.42
CA TYR A 476 -25.59 -12.14 -4.36
C TYR A 476 -26.93 -12.84 -4.10
N SER A 477 -26.90 -14.17 -3.97
CA SER A 477 -28.12 -14.97 -3.77
C SER A 477 -28.81 -14.69 -2.44
N TRP A 478 -28.06 -14.34 -1.40
CA TRP A 478 -28.61 -14.05 -0.07
C TRP A 478 -29.39 -12.74 -0.02
N TYR A 479 -28.84 -11.69 -0.64
CA TYR A 479 -29.48 -10.38 -0.73
C TYR A 479 -30.60 -10.37 -1.76
N ARG A 480 -30.38 -10.90 -2.98
CA ARG A 480 -31.39 -10.91 -4.05
C ARG A 480 -32.69 -11.61 -3.65
N ARG A 481 -32.61 -12.71 -2.88
CA ARG A 481 -33.80 -13.45 -2.40
C ARG A 481 -34.69 -12.66 -1.42
N ARG A 482 -34.20 -11.55 -0.84
CA ARG A 482 -34.90 -10.78 0.20
C ARG A 482 -34.94 -9.27 -0.10
N GLY A 483 -34.50 -8.86 -1.29
CA GLY A 483 -34.29 -7.47 -1.65
C GLY A 483 -35.19 -6.99 -2.80
N ASN A 484 -35.07 -5.69 -3.11
CA ASN A 484 -35.66 -5.07 -4.29
C ASN A 484 -35.03 -5.66 -5.58
N PRO A 485 -35.81 -6.23 -6.52
CA PRO A 485 -35.29 -6.81 -7.77
C PRO A 485 -34.46 -5.88 -8.66
N TRP A 486 -34.59 -4.56 -8.51
CA TRP A 486 -33.92 -3.54 -9.32
C TRP A 486 -32.52 -3.12 -8.80
N PHE A 487 -32.02 -3.75 -7.74
CA PHE A 487 -30.73 -3.40 -7.13
C PHE A 487 -29.61 -4.38 -7.53
N ASP A 488 -28.40 -3.87 -7.76
CA ASP A 488 -27.21 -4.66 -8.06
C ASP A 488 -26.63 -5.32 -6.79
N TYR A 489 -26.97 -6.59 -6.60
CA TYR A 489 -26.52 -7.42 -5.48
C TYR A 489 -25.14 -8.08 -5.66
N HIS A 490 -24.37 -7.74 -6.70
CA HIS A 490 -22.96 -8.16 -6.72
C HIS A 490 -22.15 -7.33 -5.72
N SER A 491 -21.20 -7.95 -5.03
CA SER A 491 -20.24 -7.25 -4.16
C SER A 491 -20.85 -6.35 -3.07
N VAL A 492 -21.95 -6.78 -2.42
CA VAL A 492 -22.73 -5.91 -1.52
C VAL A 492 -21.94 -5.43 -0.30
N GLU A 493 -21.14 -6.33 0.29
CA GLU A 493 -20.50 -6.08 1.59
C GLU A 493 -19.17 -5.34 1.43
N THR A 494 -18.41 -5.65 0.38
CA THR A 494 -17.29 -4.83 -0.05
C THR A 494 -17.75 -3.46 -0.56
N LYS A 495 -18.87 -3.33 -1.29
CA LYS A 495 -19.44 -2.01 -1.66
C LYS A 495 -19.77 -1.19 -0.41
N ALA A 496 -20.43 -1.77 0.59
CA ALA A 496 -20.73 -1.09 1.85
C ALA A 496 -19.44 -0.70 2.59
N PHE A 497 -18.48 -1.61 2.73
CA PHE A 497 -17.17 -1.33 3.33
C PHE A 497 -16.44 -0.15 2.64
N ARG A 498 -16.37 -0.17 1.30
CA ARG A 498 -15.65 0.84 0.50
C ARG A 498 -16.33 2.23 0.50
N GLN A 499 -17.60 2.34 0.94
CA GLN A 499 -18.23 3.64 1.22
C GLN A 499 -17.67 4.31 2.48
N PHE A 500 -17.32 3.52 3.50
CA PHE A 500 -16.75 4.03 4.75
C PHE A 500 -15.22 4.05 4.74
N PHE A 501 -14.59 3.17 3.97
CA PHE A 501 -13.13 2.99 3.88
C PHE A 501 -12.65 3.05 2.42
N PRO A 502 -12.79 4.20 1.73
CA PRO A 502 -12.55 4.31 0.29
C PRO A 502 -11.10 4.10 -0.11
N ASN A 503 -10.12 4.22 0.81
CA ASN A 503 -8.70 3.99 0.50
C ASN A 503 -8.12 2.70 1.14
N THR A 504 -8.93 1.92 1.87
CA THR A 504 -8.48 0.61 2.41
C THR A 504 -8.77 -0.51 1.41
N PRO A 505 -7.76 -1.30 0.98
CA PRO A 505 -8.00 -2.50 0.20
C PRO A 505 -8.52 -3.65 1.09
N ILE A 506 -9.38 -4.49 0.55
CA ILE A 506 -10.04 -5.61 1.24
C ILE A 506 -9.85 -6.94 0.49
N PHE A 507 -9.58 -8.01 1.25
CA PHE A 507 -9.22 -9.34 0.75
C PHE A 507 -9.87 -10.46 1.56
N GLY A 508 -9.94 -11.68 1.03
CA GLY A 508 -10.36 -12.87 1.77
C GLY A 508 -11.14 -13.84 0.90
N PHE A 509 -12.15 -14.50 1.48
CA PHE A 509 -12.85 -15.60 0.81
C PHE A 509 -14.30 -15.83 1.25
N PHE A 510 -15.01 -16.59 0.41
CA PHE A 510 -16.28 -17.25 0.73
C PHE A 510 -15.99 -18.70 1.13
N GLY A 511 -16.40 -19.11 2.34
CA GLY A 511 -16.06 -20.42 2.93
C GLY A 511 -17.25 -21.15 3.54
N GLY A 512 -17.01 -22.37 4.04
CA GLY A 512 -18.05 -23.25 4.62
C GLY A 512 -18.63 -22.79 5.96
N GLY A 513 -17.93 -21.88 6.64
CA GLY A 513 -18.31 -21.28 7.92
C GLY A 513 -17.36 -20.12 8.25
N GLU A 514 -17.71 -19.31 9.24
CA GLU A 514 -16.95 -18.08 9.55
C GLU A 514 -16.49 -18.05 11.02
N ILE A 515 -15.26 -17.61 11.28
CA ILE A 515 -14.65 -17.59 12.62
C ILE A 515 -14.37 -16.13 12.99
N GLY A 516 -14.95 -15.60 14.07
CA GLY A 516 -14.74 -14.20 14.41
C GLY A 516 -15.48 -13.68 15.64
N LEU A 517 -15.11 -12.47 16.07
CA LEU A 517 -15.71 -11.76 17.20
C LEU A 517 -15.73 -10.25 16.96
N ASN A 518 -16.70 -9.56 17.57
CA ASN A 518 -16.68 -8.10 17.67
C ASN A 518 -15.55 -7.66 18.61
N HIS A 519 -14.65 -6.82 18.09
CA HIS A 519 -13.61 -6.12 18.83
C HIS A 519 -13.53 -4.67 18.31
N PHE A 520 -14.05 -3.74 19.13
CA PHE A 520 -14.10 -2.31 18.83
C PHE A 520 -13.27 -1.52 19.86
N PRO A 521 -11.94 -1.48 19.71
CA PRO A 521 -11.06 -0.71 20.58
C PRO A 521 -11.23 0.79 20.34
N LYS A 522 -11.40 1.54 21.43
CA LYS A 522 -11.36 3.00 21.43
C LYS A 522 -9.91 3.46 21.64
N PHE A 523 -9.31 4.12 20.65
CA PHE A 523 -7.93 4.61 20.75
C PHE A 523 -7.78 6.07 21.22
N CYS A 524 -8.90 6.77 21.47
CA CYS A 524 -8.90 8.18 21.92
C CYS A 524 -9.24 8.39 23.41
N GLU A 525 -9.68 7.35 24.11
CA GLU A 525 -9.86 7.38 25.57
C GLU A 525 -8.55 6.93 26.23
N ARG A 526 -8.03 7.70 27.20
CA ARG A 526 -6.88 7.25 28.01
C ARG A 526 -7.29 5.96 28.72
N GLU A 527 -6.40 4.97 28.81
CA GLU A 527 -6.69 3.73 29.55
C GLU A 527 -6.83 4.02 31.05
N GLN A 528 -8.05 4.37 31.48
CA GLN A 528 -8.50 4.23 32.87
C GLN A 528 -8.86 2.75 33.06
N GLU A 529 -8.11 2.07 33.92
CA GLU A 529 -8.30 0.66 34.23
C GLU A 529 -9.50 0.45 35.15
N ASP A 530 -10.70 0.58 34.59
CA ASP A 530 -11.96 0.24 35.25
C ASP A 530 -12.11 -1.29 35.31
N GLU A 531 -11.33 -1.93 36.19
CA GLU A 531 -11.35 -3.39 36.45
C GLU A 531 -12.73 -3.93 36.90
N ARG A 532 -13.69 -3.04 37.17
CA ARG A 532 -14.92 -3.33 37.93
C ARG A 532 -16.12 -3.74 37.07
N VAL A 533 -15.89 -4.24 35.86
CA VAL A 533 -16.94 -4.83 35.02
C VAL A 533 -16.67 -6.31 34.70
N LEU A 534 -16.57 -7.11 35.77
CA LEU A 534 -16.68 -8.58 35.71
C LEU A 534 -18.14 -9.02 35.43
N HIS A 535 -18.67 -8.61 34.28
CA HIS A 535 -19.88 -9.21 33.72
C HIS A 535 -19.72 -10.73 33.63
N LYS A 536 -20.78 -11.48 33.96
CA LYS A 536 -20.82 -12.94 33.79
C LYS A 536 -20.55 -13.28 32.32
N LYS A 537 -19.31 -13.64 32.00
CA LYS A 537 -18.83 -13.94 30.64
C LYS A 537 -19.53 -15.20 30.11
N ARG A 538 -20.71 -15.03 29.50
CA ARG A 538 -21.33 -16.06 28.64
C ARG A 538 -20.29 -16.39 27.57
N LYS A 539 -20.06 -17.69 27.27
CA LYS A 539 -19.19 -18.11 26.16
C LYS A 539 -19.55 -17.27 24.92
N LYS A 540 -18.63 -16.46 24.41
CA LYS A 540 -18.87 -15.71 23.16
C LYS A 540 -18.91 -16.73 22.02
N LYS A 541 -19.92 -16.68 21.17
CA LYS A 541 -19.97 -17.52 19.96
C LYS A 541 -18.91 -17.03 18.98
N MET A 542 -17.95 -17.91 18.64
CA MET A 542 -16.80 -17.60 17.79
C MET A 542 -16.94 -18.16 16.37
N PHE A 543 -17.51 -19.36 16.23
CA PHE A 543 -17.90 -19.94 14.94
C PHE A 543 -19.28 -19.45 14.53
N HIS A 544 -19.49 -19.10 13.27
CA HIS A 544 -20.72 -18.55 12.72
C HIS A 544 -21.08 -19.22 11.40
N GLN A 545 -22.33 -19.02 11.00
CA GLN A 545 -22.89 -19.53 9.74
C GLN A 545 -23.82 -18.46 9.17
N PHE A 546 -23.79 -18.29 7.85
CA PHE A 546 -24.55 -17.25 7.13
C PHE A 546 -24.22 -15.82 7.60
N SER A 547 -23.02 -15.59 8.12
CA SER A 547 -22.48 -14.29 8.53
C SER A 547 -21.31 -13.85 7.63
N THR A 548 -20.76 -12.67 7.89
CA THR A 548 -19.44 -12.26 7.39
C THR A 548 -18.65 -11.67 8.55
N ILE A 549 -17.37 -11.95 8.63
CA ILE A 549 -16.43 -11.29 9.53
C ILE A 549 -15.60 -10.30 8.72
N ILE A 550 -15.44 -9.06 9.20
CA ILE A 550 -14.43 -8.12 8.70
C ILE A 550 -13.43 -7.87 9.82
N VAL A 551 -12.13 -8.03 9.52
CA VAL A 551 -11.01 -7.60 10.38
C VAL A 551 -10.30 -6.45 9.68
N PHE A 552 -10.23 -5.29 10.33
CA PHE A 552 -9.45 -4.15 9.86
C PHE A 552 -8.12 -4.09 10.59
N LEU A 553 -7.01 -4.03 9.86
CA LEU A 553 -5.66 -3.80 10.38
C LEU A 553 -5.14 -2.43 9.92
N SER A 554 -4.36 -1.77 10.78
CA SER A 554 -3.58 -0.59 10.43
C SER A 554 -2.16 -0.72 10.99
N PHE A 555 -1.17 -0.42 10.15
CA PHE A 555 0.26 -0.41 10.50
C PHE A 555 0.73 1.03 10.68
N LEU A 556 1.34 1.33 11.83
CA LEU A 556 1.82 2.68 12.20
C LEU A 556 3.27 2.94 11.78
#